data_AF-A0A099J1H9-F1
#
_entry.id   AF-A0A099J1H9-F1
#
_cell.length_a   1.000
_cell.length_b   1.000
_cell.length_c   1.000
_cell.angle_alpha   90.00
_cell.angle_beta   90.00
_cell.angle_gamma   90.00
#
_symmetry.space_group_name_H-M   'P 1'
#
loop_
_entity.id
_entity.type
_entity.pdbx_description
1 polymer ?
#
loop_
_entity_poly.entity_id
_entity_poly.type
_entity_poly.pdbx_seq_one_letter_code
_entity_poly.pdbx_strand_id
1 'polypeptide(L)'
;MAVIVAGLAGIAWFTLELMPPVLGFDDTDNPGVSLDYLRQHPQFYALAGITLFIMAIAYIVASFAVSDALAPRTSSITRRSLSALGLFSAAFFFMHGVLRDSVGPLLYIDSVNSGWGESAYLAIQMVGLHGFAQAGLLALCAWGVGISAAGARSHALPMWLCVLGLVAGLRLVLLIVGSFMTAAEIDLPGYLWILSIALIPFGMLWWLCLGVALLVKSRRNHEQRPVSPAR
;
A
#
# COMPACT_ATOMS: atom_id res chain seq x y z
N MET A 1 9.69 13.38 3.61
CA MET A 1 10.53 12.31 3.01
C MET A 1 9.88 10.94 3.13
N ALA A 2 9.53 10.44 4.33
CA ALA A 2 8.91 9.11 4.50
C ALA A 2 7.68 8.86 3.60
N VAL A 3 6.77 9.82 3.50
CA VAL A 3 5.58 9.72 2.62
C VAL A 3 5.94 9.53 1.14
N ILE A 4 7.01 10.18 0.68
CA ILE A 4 7.51 10.03 -0.70
C ILE A 4 8.12 8.64 -0.88
N VAL A 5 8.94 8.20 0.09
CA VAL A 5 9.54 6.86 0.09
C VAL A 5 8.46 5.78 0.05
N ALA A 6 7.38 5.92 0.80
CA ALA A 6 6.25 5.00 0.76
C ALA A 6 5.60 4.94 -0.63
N GLY A 7 5.36 6.09 -1.26
CA GLY A 7 4.81 6.15 -2.62
C GLY A 7 5.73 5.51 -3.67
N LEU A 8 7.04 5.79 -3.61
CA LEU A 8 8.02 5.19 -4.53
C LEU A 8 8.14 3.67 -4.32
N ALA A 9 8.19 3.21 -3.07
CA ALA A 9 8.23 1.80 -2.74
C ALA A 9 6.96 1.07 -3.19
N GLY A 10 5.78 1.70 -3.07
CA GLY A 10 4.53 1.16 -3.58
C GLY A 10 4.48 1.05 -5.11
N ILE A 11 5.04 2.03 -5.84
CA ILE A 11 5.21 1.95 -7.30
C ILE A 11 6.15 0.81 -7.68
N ALA A 12 7.29 0.69 -6.98
CA ALA A 12 8.25 -0.37 -7.21
C ALA A 12 7.64 -1.76 -6.97
N TRP A 13 6.95 -1.94 -5.84
CA TRP A 13 6.22 -3.16 -5.52
C TRP A 13 5.21 -3.50 -6.61
N PHE A 14 4.33 -2.56 -6.98
CA PHE A 14 3.33 -2.78 -8.02
C PHE A 14 3.95 -3.15 -9.37
N THR A 15 5.07 -2.51 -9.73
CA THR A 15 5.80 -2.83 -10.96
C THR A 15 6.36 -4.26 -10.93
N LEU A 16 6.91 -4.69 -9.79
CA LEU A 16 7.43 -6.04 -9.62
C LEU A 16 6.32 -7.11 -9.73
N GLU A 17 5.12 -6.84 -9.22
CA GLU A 17 3.97 -7.74 -9.36
C GLU A 17 3.48 -7.86 -10.82
N LEU A 18 3.80 -6.91 -11.68
CA LEU A 18 3.47 -6.96 -13.12
C LEU A 18 4.56 -7.65 -13.96
N MET A 19 5.68 -8.06 -13.37
CA MET A 19 6.77 -8.70 -14.12
C MET A 19 6.45 -10.09 -14.69
N PRO A 20 5.69 -10.99 -14.02
CA PRO A 20 5.41 -12.30 -14.57
C PRO A 20 4.84 -12.28 -16.00
N PRO A 21 3.74 -11.56 -16.31
CA PRO A 21 3.21 -11.52 -17.68
C PRO A 21 4.17 -10.84 -18.66
N VAL A 22 4.91 -9.81 -18.23
CA VAL A 22 5.93 -9.14 -19.07
C VAL A 22 7.04 -10.10 -19.50
N LEU A 23 7.32 -11.12 -18.69
CA LEU A 23 8.35 -12.12 -18.91
C LEU A 23 7.81 -13.42 -19.55
N GLY A 24 6.54 -13.42 -19.98
CA GLY A 24 5.91 -14.55 -20.67
C GLY A 24 5.20 -15.57 -19.76
N PHE A 25 4.94 -15.20 -18.50
CA PHE A 25 4.18 -16.01 -17.54
C PHE A 25 2.76 -15.43 -17.36
N ASP A 26 1.92 -15.59 -18.37
CA ASP A 26 0.63 -14.88 -18.48
C ASP A 26 -0.47 -15.40 -17.53
N ASP A 27 -0.48 -16.70 -17.22
CA ASP A 27 -1.46 -17.30 -16.31
C ASP A 27 -0.91 -17.34 -14.88
N THR A 28 -0.90 -16.18 -14.22
CA THR A 28 -0.44 -16.05 -12.83
C THR A 28 -1.37 -16.68 -11.81
N ASP A 29 -2.57 -17.11 -12.21
CA ASP A 29 -3.49 -17.86 -11.37
C ASP A 29 -3.13 -19.35 -11.32
N ASN A 30 -2.35 -19.83 -12.30
CA ASN A 30 -1.78 -21.17 -12.30
C ASN A 30 -0.53 -21.23 -11.38
N PRO A 31 -0.55 -22.04 -10.30
CA PRO A 31 0.57 -22.13 -9.38
C PRO A 31 1.82 -22.74 -10.01
N GLY A 32 1.68 -23.65 -10.98
CA GLY A 32 2.82 -24.23 -11.70
C GLY A 32 3.54 -23.18 -12.54
N VAL A 33 2.80 -22.36 -13.31
CA VAL A 33 3.35 -21.25 -14.10
C VAL A 33 4.04 -20.22 -13.18
N SER A 34 3.41 -19.90 -12.05
CA SER A 34 4.00 -19.00 -11.06
C SER A 34 5.28 -19.56 -10.44
N LEU A 35 5.34 -20.85 -10.12
CA LEU A 35 6.55 -21.48 -9.61
C LEU A 35 7.67 -21.51 -10.66
N ASP A 36 7.34 -21.77 -11.92
CA ASP A 36 8.31 -21.69 -13.01
C ASP A 36 8.92 -20.29 -13.11
N TYR A 37 8.11 -19.25 -12.95
CA TYR A 37 8.58 -17.88 -12.84
C TYR A 37 9.53 -17.70 -11.63
N LEU A 38 9.18 -18.23 -10.45
CA LEU A 38 10.02 -18.13 -9.26
C LEU A 38 11.34 -18.88 -9.39
N ARG A 39 11.37 -20.02 -10.09
CA ARG A 39 12.60 -20.77 -10.38
C ARG A 39 13.53 -19.96 -11.29
N GLN A 40 12.99 -19.29 -12.30
CA GLN A 40 13.77 -18.54 -13.29
C GLN A 40 14.17 -17.14 -12.80
N HIS A 41 13.33 -16.51 -11.97
CA HIS A 41 13.48 -15.13 -11.53
C HIS A 41 13.21 -14.92 -10.03
N PRO A 42 13.84 -15.70 -9.12
CA PRO A 42 13.58 -15.62 -7.68
C PRO A 42 13.84 -14.23 -7.09
N GLN A 43 14.79 -13.49 -7.67
CA GLN A 43 15.18 -12.16 -7.23
C GLN A 43 14.02 -11.15 -7.26
N PHE A 44 13.09 -11.23 -8.22
CA PHE A 44 12.00 -10.26 -8.30
C PHE A 44 10.98 -10.45 -7.18
N TYR A 45 10.76 -11.70 -6.76
CA TYR A 45 9.89 -12.01 -5.64
C TYR A 45 10.48 -11.55 -4.31
N ALA A 46 11.78 -11.77 -4.09
CA ALA A 46 12.49 -11.23 -2.91
C ALA A 46 12.53 -9.70 -2.91
N LEU A 47 12.79 -9.06 -4.06
CA LEU A 47 12.76 -7.60 -4.20
C LEU A 47 11.39 -7.02 -3.88
N ALA A 48 10.30 -7.70 -4.26
CA ALA A 48 8.95 -7.30 -3.86
C ALA A 48 8.82 -7.29 -2.33
N GLY A 49 9.33 -8.32 -1.64
CA GLY A 49 9.40 -8.36 -0.18
C GLY A 49 10.17 -7.18 0.43
N ILE A 50 11.36 -6.88 -0.10
CA ILE A 50 12.17 -5.74 0.36
C ILE A 50 11.43 -4.41 0.16
N THR A 51 10.78 -4.20 -0.99
CA THR A 51 10.00 -2.98 -1.23
C THR A 51 8.84 -2.83 -0.25
N LEU A 52 8.17 -3.93 0.10
CA LEU A 52 7.11 -3.96 1.11
C LEU A 52 7.63 -3.60 2.50
N PHE A 53 8.82 -4.08 2.90
CA PHE A 53 9.44 -3.68 4.17
C PHE A 53 9.78 -2.19 4.22
N ILE A 54 10.38 -1.66 3.16
CA ILE A 54 10.68 -0.22 3.05
C ILE A 54 9.39 0.59 3.13
N MET A 55 8.35 0.17 2.41
CA MET A 55 7.03 0.81 2.41
C MET A 55 6.39 0.78 3.80
N ALA A 56 6.43 -0.36 4.50
CA ALA A 56 5.88 -0.52 5.85
C ALA A 56 6.57 0.42 6.86
N ILE A 57 7.90 0.46 6.88
CA ILE A 57 8.67 1.37 7.74
C ILE A 57 8.33 2.82 7.42
N ALA A 58 8.25 3.16 6.14
CA ALA A 58 7.88 4.50 5.69
C ALA A 58 6.46 4.88 6.13
N TYR A 59 5.49 3.95 6.13
CA TYR A 59 4.14 4.20 6.61
C TYR A 59 4.06 4.44 8.12
N ILE A 60 4.89 3.79 8.93
CA ILE A 60 4.99 4.08 10.37
C ILE A 60 5.37 5.55 10.57
N VAL A 61 6.45 6.00 9.93
CA VAL A 61 6.92 7.39 10.06
C VAL A 61 5.91 8.37 9.46
N ALA A 62 5.31 8.03 8.32
CA ALA A 62 4.28 8.85 7.68
C ALA A 62 3.04 9.02 8.56
N SER A 63 2.64 7.98 9.31
CA SER A 63 1.50 8.01 10.25
C SER A 63 1.66 9.12 11.28
N PHE A 64 2.83 9.18 11.91
CA PHE A 64 3.13 10.23 12.89
C PHE A 64 3.29 11.60 12.22
N ALA A 65 4.00 11.70 11.11
CA ALA A 65 4.22 12.97 10.41
C ALA A 65 2.90 13.63 9.96
N VAL A 66 1.94 12.84 9.47
CA VAL A 66 0.61 13.33 9.09
C VAL A 66 -0.20 13.75 10.32
N SER A 67 -0.13 12.98 11.41
CA SER A 67 -0.76 13.33 12.68
C SER A 67 -0.29 14.70 13.19
N ASP A 68 1.02 14.97 13.14
CA ASP A 68 1.61 16.26 13.53
C ASP A 68 1.18 17.38 12.60
N ALA A 69 1.14 17.13 11.29
CA ALA A 69 0.72 18.12 10.31
C ALA A 69 -0.76 18.54 10.46
N LEU A 70 -1.60 17.65 11.01
CA LEU A 70 -3.01 17.88 11.31
C LEU A 70 -3.26 18.42 12.74
N ALA A 71 -2.27 18.30 13.64
CA ALA A 71 -2.38 18.64 15.07
C ALA A 71 -3.01 20.00 15.39
N PRO A 72 -2.66 21.11 14.72
CA PRO A 72 -3.14 22.43 15.13
C PRO A 72 -4.64 22.65 14.90
N ARG A 73 -5.31 21.80 14.11
CA ARG A 73 -6.67 22.06 13.62
C ARG A 73 -7.58 20.82 13.66
N THR A 74 -7.16 19.75 14.32
CA THR A 74 -7.94 18.50 14.41
C THR A 74 -7.91 17.92 15.82
N SER A 75 -8.98 17.20 16.19
CA SER A 75 -9.10 16.59 17.52
C SER A 75 -8.03 15.52 17.75
N SER A 76 -7.68 15.27 19.02
CA SER A 76 -6.74 14.19 19.36
C SER A 76 -7.27 12.80 18.98
N ILE A 77 -8.59 12.58 19.03
CA ILE A 77 -9.21 11.30 18.68
C ILE A 77 -9.02 11.04 17.19
N THR A 78 -9.40 12.00 16.34
CA THR A 78 -9.22 11.89 14.88
C THR A 78 -7.78 11.55 14.52
N ARG A 79 -6.81 12.25 15.10
CA ARG A 79 -5.39 12.02 14.83
C ARG A 79 -4.91 10.64 15.24
N ARG A 80 -5.30 10.17 16.43
CA ARG A 80 -4.94 8.83 16.93
C ARG A 80 -5.58 7.74 16.08
N SER A 81 -6.85 7.88 15.72
CA SER A 81 -7.54 6.92 14.84
C SER A 81 -6.88 6.85 13.45
N LEU A 82 -6.53 8.00 12.85
CA LEU A 82 -5.81 8.01 11.57
C LEU A 82 -4.42 7.39 11.67
N SER A 83 -3.69 7.68 12.75
CA SER A 83 -2.37 7.07 12.99
C SER A 83 -2.49 5.55 13.12
N ALA A 84 -3.51 5.05 13.84
CA ALA A 84 -3.76 3.63 13.97
C ALA A 84 -4.03 2.95 12.63
N LEU A 85 -4.85 3.56 11.75
CA LEU A 85 -5.10 3.02 10.40
C LEU A 85 -3.81 2.92 9.57
N GLY A 86 -2.95 3.94 9.65
CA GLY A 86 -1.65 3.91 8.99
C GLY A 86 -0.71 2.84 9.55
N LEU A 87 -0.72 2.62 10.87
CA LEU A 87 0.05 1.53 11.51
C LEU A 87 -0.49 0.15 11.16
N PHE A 88 -1.81 -0.04 11.07
CA PHE A 88 -2.40 -1.29 10.58
C PHE A 88 -1.97 -1.58 9.14
N SER A 89 -2.03 -0.57 8.27
CA SER A 89 -1.56 -0.71 6.89
C SER A 89 -0.09 -1.11 6.84
N ALA A 90 0.77 -0.45 7.63
CA ALA A 90 2.19 -0.79 7.75
C ALA A 90 2.40 -2.25 8.21
N ALA A 91 1.69 -2.68 9.25
CA ALA A 91 1.80 -4.03 9.79
C ALA A 91 1.39 -5.09 8.75
N PHE A 92 0.30 -4.88 8.02
CA PHE A 92 -0.14 -5.81 6.98
C PHE A 92 0.83 -5.88 5.80
N PHE A 93 1.35 -4.74 5.33
CA PHE A 93 2.37 -4.76 4.28
C PHE A 93 3.68 -5.38 4.75
N PHE A 94 4.06 -5.21 6.02
CA PHE A 94 5.21 -5.89 6.60
C PHE A 94 5.02 -7.41 6.56
N MET A 95 3.87 -7.91 7.01
CA MET A 95 3.56 -9.35 6.98
C MET A 95 3.52 -9.90 5.54
N HIS A 96 2.99 -9.13 4.59
CA HIS A 96 3.07 -9.49 3.18
C HIS A 96 4.52 -9.58 2.70
N GLY A 97 5.37 -8.63 3.11
CA GLY A 97 6.80 -8.64 2.82
C GLY A 97 7.51 -9.88 3.36
N VAL A 98 7.21 -10.31 4.61
CA VAL A 98 7.76 -11.55 5.20
C VAL A 98 7.43 -12.77 4.34
N LEU A 99 6.19 -12.86 3.85
CA LEU A 99 5.79 -13.96 2.98
C LEU A 99 6.51 -13.90 1.62
N ARG A 100 6.73 -12.71 1.06
CA ARG A 100 7.52 -12.55 -0.17
C ARG A 100 9.00 -12.90 0.02
N ASP A 101 9.56 -12.69 1.20
CA ASP A 101 10.95 -13.07 1.49
C ASP A 101 11.14 -14.60 1.62
N SER A 102 10.05 -15.37 1.71
CA SER A 102 10.10 -16.83 1.87
C SER A 102 10.40 -17.63 0.58
N VAL A 103 10.85 -16.98 -0.50
CA VAL A 103 11.15 -17.64 -1.79
C VAL A 103 12.19 -18.75 -1.68
N GLY A 104 13.21 -18.58 -0.83
CA GLY A 104 14.25 -19.61 -0.62
C GLY A 104 13.67 -20.90 -0.04
N PRO A 105 13.02 -20.86 1.14
CA PRO A 105 12.30 -22.00 1.68
C PRO A 105 11.28 -22.60 0.72
N LEU A 106 10.55 -21.78 -0.03
CA LEU A 106 9.57 -22.25 -1.01
C LEU A 106 10.23 -23.07 -2.13
N LEU A 107 11.30 -22.55 -2.75
CA LEU A 107 12.03 -23.26 -3.81
C LEU A 107 12.73 -24.51 -3.29
N TYR A 108 13.14 -24.52 -2.02
CA TYR A 108 13.65 -25.74 -1.39
C TYR A 108 12.55 -26.82 -1.29
N ILE A 109 11.36 -26.48 -0.78
CA ILE A 109 10.23 -27.42 -0.70
C ILE A 109 9.89 -27.97 -2.08
N ASP A 110 9.82 -27.08 -3.07
CA ASP A 110 9.55 -27.41 -4.46
C ASP A 110 10.60 -28.38 -5.06
N SER A 111 11.89 -28.18 -4.74
CA SER A 111 12.96 -29.08 -5.19
C SER A 111 12.87 -30.50 -4.63
N VAL A 112 12.23 -30.66 -3.46
CA VAL A 112 11.99 -31.97 -2.83
C VAL A 112 10.76 -32.64 -3.43
N ASN A 113 9.69 -31.88 -3.64
CA ASN A 113 8.45 -32.34 -4.26
C ASN A 113 7.69 -31.15 -4.87
N SER A 114 7.51 -31.17 -6.19
CA SER A 114 6.85 -30.07 -6.89
C SER A 114 5.40 -29.84 -6.45
N GLY A 115 4.64 -30.90 -6.13
CA GLY A 115 3.27 -30.77 -5.63
C GLY A 115 3.19 -30.11 -4.26
N TRP A 116 4.20 -30.32 -3.39
CA TRP A 116 4.33 -29.58 -2.14
C TRP A 116 4.70 -28.12 -2.38
N GLY A 117 5.58 -27.86 -3.35
CA GLY A 117 5.91 -26.52 -3.82
C GLY A 117 4.67 -25.74 -4.26
N GLU A 118 3.83 -26.34 -5.12
CA GLU A 118 2.60 -25.72 -5.62
C GLU A 118 1.63 -25.41 -4.48
N SER A 119 1.45 -26.36 -3.56
CA SER A 119 0.58 -26.19 -2.39
C SER A 119 1.08 -25.10 -1.45
N ALA A 120 2.39 -25.05 -1.20
CA ALA A 120 3.03 -24.04 -0.37
C ALA A 120 2.93 -22.65 -1.00
N TYR A 121 3.15 -22.54 -2.31
CA TYR A 121 2.98 -21.30 -3.06
C TYR A 121 1.54 -20.80 -2.97
N LEU A 122 0.55 -21.67 -3.22
CA LEU A 122 -0.87 -21.30 -3.08
C LEU A 122 -1.20 -20.80 -1.68
N ALA A 123 -0.71 -21.46 -0.63
CA ALA A 123 -0.93 -21.02 0.75
C ALA A 123 -0.32 -19.62 0.99
N ILE A 124 0.91 -19.39 0.54
CA ILE A 124 1.59 -18.09 0.62
C ILE A 124 0.81 -17.02 -0.17
N GLN A 125 0.31 -17.36 -1.36
CA GLN A 125 -0.44 -16.45 -2.22
C GLN A 125 -1.77 -16.04 -1.56
N MET A 126 -2.52 -17.01 -1.02
CA MET A 126 -3.79 -16.75 -0.35
C MET A 126 -3.62 -15.91 0.92
N VAL A 127 -2.66 -16.25 1.77
CA VAL A 127 -2.40 -15.49 3.01
C VAL A 127 -1.77 -14.14 2.70
N GLY A 128 -0.84 -14.09 1.74
CA GLY A 128 -0.07 -12.92 1.38
C GLY A 128 -0.87 -11.92 0.56
N LEU A 129 -1.21 -12.26 -0.69
CA LEU A 129 -1.88 -11.34 -1.61
C LEU A 129 -3.35 -11.12 -1.21
N HIS A 130 -4.10 -12.20 -0.99
CA HIS A 130 -5.53 -12.08 -0.69
C HIS A 130 -5.82 -11.71 0.77
N GLY A 131 -4.96 -12.11 1.71
CA GLY A 131 -5.05 -11.71 3.11
C GLY A 131 -4.38 -10.37 3.39
N PHE A 132 -3.05 -10.39 3.58
CA PHE A 132 -2.30 -9.24 4.08
C PHE A 132 -2.24 -8.06 3.10
N ALA A 133 -2.02 -8.27 1.81
CA ALA A 133 -1.95 -7.16 0.86
C ALA A 133 -3.30 -6.47 0.70
N GLN A 134 -4.41 -7.22 0.62
CA GLN A 134 -5.75 -6.63 0.60
C GLN A 134 -6.10 -5.89 1.91
N ALA A 135 -5.82 -6.48 3.07
CA ALA A 135 -6.03 -5.81 4.36
C ALA A 135 -5.19 -4.53 4.48
N GLY A 136 -3.93 -4.58 4.03
CA GLY A 136 -3.02 -3.43 3.96
C GLY A 136 -3.57 -2.32 3.07
N LEU A 137 -4.07 -2.65 1.89
CA LEU A 137 -4.69 -1.72 0.94
C LEU A 137 -6.00 -1.13 1.47
N LEU A 138 -6.85 -1.92 2.13
CA LEU A 138 -8.08 -1.44 2.77
C LEU A 138 -7.76 -0.42 3.87
N ALA A 139 -6.85 -0.77 4.78
CA ALA A 139 -6.39 0.13 5.83
C ALA A 139 -5.75 1.40 5.25
N LEU A 140 -4.96 1.26 4.18
CA LEU A 140 -4.33 2.38 3.48
C LEU A 140 -5.37 3.33 2.87
N CYS A 141 -6.39 2.78 2.21
CA CYS A 141 -7.44 3.57 1.58
C CYS A 141 -8.29 4.29 2.63
N ALA A 142 -8.69 3.59 3.69
CA ALA A 142 -9.40 4.18 4.82
C ALA A 142 -8.58 5.32 5.46
N TRP A 143 -7.28 5.10 5.62
CA TRP A 143 -6.36 6.11 6.13
C TRP A 143 -6.28 7.32 5.19
N GLY A 144 -6.06 7.12 3.89
CA GLY A 144 -5.98 8.20 2.89
C GLY A 144 -7.27 9.03 2.78
N VAL A 145 -8.43 8.38 2.79
CA VAL A 145 -9.74 9.05 2.86
C VAL A 145 -9.87 9.86 4.14
N GLY A 146 -9.49 9.27 5.28
CA GLY A 146 -9.54 9.93 6.57
C GLY A 146 -8.63 11.17 6.65
N ILE A 147 -7.41 11.09 6.11
CA ILE A 147 -6.49 12.24 5.97
C ILE A 147 -7.12 13.32 5.10
N SER A 148 -7.68 12.94 3.95
CA SER A 148 -8.28 13.87 2.99
C SER A 148 -9.49 14.59 3.58
N ALA A 149 -10.37 13.86 4.27
CA ALA A 149 -11.53 14.43 4.96
C ALA A 149 -11.12 15.35 6.12
N ALA A 150 -10.17 14.92 6.96
CA ALA A 150 -9.66 15.75 8.05
C ALA A 150 -8.93 16.99 7.54
N GLY A 151 -8.12 16.85 6.48
CA GLY A 151 -7.38 17.93 5.84
C GLY A 151 -8.29 18.96 5.18
N ALA A 152 -9.35 18.52 4.49
CA ALA A 152 -10.36 19.39 3.89
C ALA A 152 -11.14 20.17 4.96
N ARG A 153 -11.65 19.48 5.99
CA ARG A 153 -12.43 20.10 7.08
C ARG A 153 -11.62 21.10 7.90
N SER A 154 -10.33 20.82 8.12
CA SER A 154 -9.45 21.67 8.92
C SER A 154 -8.68 22.71 8.10
N HIS A 155 -8.76 22.67 6.77
CA HIS A 155 -7.92 23.43 5.86
C HIS A 155 -6.41 23.27 6.15
N ALA A 156 -6.00 22.14 6.73
CA ALA A 156 -4.61 21.86 7.09
C ALA A 156 -3.77 21.36 5.90
N LEU A 157 -4.46 20.89 4.85
CA LEU A 157 -3.92 20.41 3.59
C LEU A 157 -4.57 21.16 2.42
N PRO A 158 -3.90 21.26 1.26
CA PRO A 158 -4.47 21.92 0.10
C PRO A 158 -5.63 21.11 -0.49
N MET A 159 -6.69 21.80 -0.94
CA MET A 159 -7.93 21.14 -1.38
C MET A 159 -7.75 20.19 -2.56
N TRP A 160 -6.88 20.51 -3.52
CA TRP A 160 -6.61 19.63 -4.66
C TRP A 160 -6.11 18.24 -4.22
N LEU A 161 -5.31 18.18 -3.14
CA LEU A 161 -4.81 16.92 -2.59
C LEU A 161 -5.93 16.13 -1.90
N CYS A 162 -6.83 16.83 -1.21
CA CYS A 162 -8.00 16.20 -0.60
C CYS A 162 -8.96 15.63 -1.66
N VAL A 163 -9.12 16.32 -2.80
CA VAL A 163 -9.91 15.83 -3.94
C VAL A 163 -9.29 14.59 -4.56
N LEU A 164 -7.96 14.53 -4.71
CA LEU A 164 -7.29 13.31 -5.16
C LEU A 164 -7.50 12.13 -4.20
N GLY A 165 -7.84 12.38 -2.93
CA GLY A 165 -8.27 11.36 -1.97
C GLY A 165 -9.53 10.60 -2.38
N LEU A 166 -10.32 11.11 -3.33
CA LEU A 166 -11.44 10.39 -3.93
C LEU A 166 -11.00 9.12 -4.65
N VAL A 167 -9.76 9.04 -5.15
CA VAL A 167 -9.19 7.81 -5.74
C VAL A 167 -9.12 6.71 -4.68
N ALA A 168 -8.61 7.03 -3.49
CA ALA A 168 -8.57 6.10 -2.36
C ALA A 168 -9.99 5.74 -1.87
N GLY A 169 -10.91 6.71 -1.88
CA GLY A 169 -12.32 6.48 -1.55
C GLY A 169 -13.02 5.53 -2.52
N LEU A 170 -12.85 5.75 -3.83
CA LEU A 170 -13.41 4.89 -4.86
C LEU A 170 -12.84 3.47 -4.74
N ARG A 171 -11.53 3.33 -4.55
CA ARG A 171 -10.90 2.02 -4.32
C ARG A 171 -11.45 1.34 -3.07
N LEU A 172 -11.60 2.06 -1.97
CA LEU A 172 -12.16 1.51 -0.73
C LEU A 172 -13.59 0.97 -0.96
N VAL A 173 -14.42 1.74 -1.67
CA VAL A 173 -15.79 1.32 -2.02
C VAL A 173 -15.75 0.07 -2.89
N LEU A 174 -14.92 0.04 -3.94
CA LEU A 174 -14.82 -1.12 -4.83
C LEU A 174 -14.36 -2.39 -4.08
N LEU A 175 -13.41 -2.27 -3.14
CA LEU A 175 -12.95 -3.40 -2.34
C LEU A 175 -14.05 -3.93 -1.41
N ILE A 176 -14.78 -3.03 -0.73
CA ILE A 176 -15.86 -3.42 0.19
C ILE A 176 -17.06 -3.98 -0.57
N VAL A 177 -17.53 -3.26 -1.59
CA VAL A 177 -18.68 -3.66 -2.42
C VAL A 177 -18.35 -4.96 -3.14
N GLY A 178 -17.14 -5.12 -3.66
CA GLY A 178 -16.68 -6.37 -4.28
C GLY A 178 -16.93 -7.57 -3.37
N SER A 179 -16.45 -7.52 -2.12
CA SER A 179 -16.66 -8.61 -1.15
C SER A 179 -18.13 -8.87 -0.84
N PHE A 180 -18.96 -7.83 -0.69
CA PHE A 180 -20.40 -7.99 -0.43
C PHE A 180 -21.14 -8.60 -1.62
N MET A 181 -20.80 -8.19 -2.85
CA MET A 181 -21.43 -8.71 -4.06
C MET A 181 -21.06 -10.18 -4.30
N THR A 182 -19.78 -10.54 -4.09
CA THR A 182 -19.36 -11.95 -4.12
C THR A 182 -20.08 -12.79 -3.08
N ALA A 183 -20.24 -12.27 -1.85
CA ALA A 183 -20.99 -12.97 -0.80
C ALA A 183 -22.49 -13.10 -1.10
N ALA A 184 -23.04 -12.23 -1.96
CA ALA A 184 -24.42 -12.26 -2.42
C ALA A 184 -24.61 -13.02 -3.75
N GLU A 185 -23.56 -13.68 -4.27
CA GLU A 185 -23.56 -14.38 -5.57
C GLU A 185 -23.97 -13.48 -6.75
N ILE A 186 -23.61 -12.18 -6.66
CA ILE A 186 -23.85 -11.21 -7.73
C ILE A 186 -22.58 -11.09 -8.59
N ASP A 187 -22.70 -11.45 -9.87
CA ASP A 187 -21.61 -11.29 -10.83
C ASP A 187 -21.33 -9.81 -11.12
N LEU A 188 -20.10 -9.40 -10.81
CA LEU A 188 -19.61 -8.07 -11.14
C LEU A 188 -18.98 -8.07 -12.54
N PRO A 189 -19.23 -7.03 -13.36
CA PRO A 189 -18.58 -6.90 -14.64
C PRO A 189 -17.05 -6.84 -14.52
N GLY A 190 -16.33 -7.59 -15.37
CA GLY A 190 -14.87 -7.68 -15.32
C GLY A 190 -14.12 -6.35 -15.43
N TYR A 191 -14.71 -5.32 -16.07
CA TYR A 191 -14.11 -3.99 -16.13
C TYR A 191 -13.97 -3.32 -14.75
N LEU A 192 -14.77 -3.70 -13.74
CA LEU A 192 -14.65 -3.18 -12.37
C LEU A 192 -13.38 -3.69 -11.69
N TRP A 193 -12.97 -4.93 -11.98
CA TRP A 193 -11.70 -5.47 -11.52
C TRP A 193 -10.52 -4.73 -12.15
N ILE A 194 -10.56 -4.48 -13.46
CA ILE A 194 -9.54 -3.69 -14.18
C ILE A 194 -9.46 -2.27 -13.58
N LEU A 195 -10.61 -1.62 -13.38
CA LEU A 195 -10.68 -0.31 -12.74
C LEU A 195 -10.06 -0.34 -11.34
N SER A 196 -10.39 -1.37 -10.54
CA SER A 196 -9.79 -1.55 -9.22
C SER A 196 -8.27 -1.63 -9.33
N ILE A 197 -7.71 -2.48 -10.17
CA ILE A 197 -6.24 -2.58 -10.35
C ILE A 197 -5.64 -1.25 -10.79
N ALA A 198 -6.26 -0.56 -11.74
CA ALA A 198 -5.78 0.74 -12.23
C ALA A 198 -5.71 1.80 -11.13
N LEU A 199 -6.57 1.74 -10.10
CA LEU A 199 -6.55 2.69 -8.98
C LEU A 199 -5.35 2.52 -8.04
N ILE A 200 -4.63 1.40 -8.08
CA ILE A 200 -3.43 1.18 -7.26
C ILE A 200 -2.36 2.24 -7.54
N PRO A 201 -1.82 2.38 -8.78
CA PRO A 201 -0.79 3.37 -9.07
C PRO A 201 -1.28 4.80 -8.86
N PHE A 202 -2.55 5.13 -9.13
CA PHE A 202 -3.11 6.45 -8.83
C PHE A 202 -3.10 6.74 -7.31
N GLY A 203 -3.36 5.74 -6.48
CA GLY A 203 -3.19 5.85 -5.03
C GLY A 203 -1.74 6.14 -4.63
N MET A 204 -0.76 5.55 -5.32
CA MET A 204 0.66 5.83 -5.05
C MET A 204 1.06 7.25 -5.46
N LEU A 205 0.50 7.78 -6.54
CA LEU A 205 0.70 9.18 -6.93
C LEU A 205 0.17 10.16 -5.87
N TRP A 206 -0.96 9.82 -5.23
CA TRP A 206 -1.48 10.61 -4.12
C TRP A 206 -0.47 10.71 -2.95
N TRP A 207 0.22 9.61 -2.63
CA TRP A 207 1.27 9.59 -1.61
C TRP A 207 2.44 10.52 -1.95
N LEU A 208 2.89 10.52 -3.20
CA LEU A 208 3.94 11.43 -3.66
C LEU A 208 3.50 12.90 -3.50
N CYS A 209 2.28 13.22 -3.94
CA CYS A 209 1.68 14.54 -3.82
C CYS A 209 1.54 15.00 -2.35
N LEU A 210 1.10 14.11 -1.45
CA LEU A 210 1.05 14.38 -0.01
C LEU A 210 2.44 14.65 0.56
N GLY A 211 3.43 13.85 0.17
CA GLY A 211 4.81 14.01 0.61
C GLY A 211 5.40 15.36 0.21
N VAL A 212 5.16 15.81 -1.02
CA VAL A 212 5.54 17.14 -1.51
C VAL A 212 4.84 18.24 -0.71
N ALA A 213 3.52 18.14 -0.51
CA ALA A 213 2.75 19.12 0.24
C ALA A 213 3.26 19.30 1.69
N LEU A 214 3.60 18.19 2.36
CA LEU A 214 4.14 18.22 3.71
C LEU A 214 5.55 18.82 3.77
N LEU A 215 6.41 18.56 2.77
CA LEU A 215 7.73 19.17 2.68
C LEU A 215 7.65 20.69 2.49
N VAL A 216 6.78 21.15 1.59
CA VAL A 216 6.56 22.59 1.34
C VAL A 216 6.06 23.28 2.61
N LYS A 217 5.12 22.66 3.33
CA LYS A 217 4.61 23.20 4.60
C LYS A 217 5.70 23.27 5.68
N SER A 218 6.53 22.24 5.79
CA SER A 218 7.64 22.20 6.75
C SER A 218 8.68 23.30 6.49
N ARG A 219 9.05 23.54 5.23
CA ARG A 219 9.99 24.63 4.87
C ARG A 219 9.44 26.01 5.25
N ARG A 220 8.18 26.31 4.91
CA ARG A 220 7.56 27.59 5.26
C ARG A 220 7.55 27.85 6.76
N ASN A 221 7.25 26.84 7.56
CA ASN A 221 7.26 26.96 9.02
C ASN A 221 8.67 27.21 9.59
N HIS A 222 9.71 26.68 8.93
CA HIS A 222 11.09 26.91 9.35
C HIS A 222 11.55 28.34 9.01
N GLU A 223 11.17 28.86 7.85
CA GLU A 223 11.50 30.23 7.42
C GLU A 223 10.77 31.31 8.25
N GLN A 224 9.57 31.00 8.75
CA GLN A 224 8.73 31.94 9.51
C GLN A 224 9.03 31.99 11.02
N ARG A 225 9.90 31.14 11.58
CA ARG A 225 10.30 31.26 12.98
C ARG A 225 11.21 32.48 13.14
N PRO A 226 10.80 33.53 13.88
CA PRO A 226 11.75 34.57 14.24
C PRO A 226 12.80 33.94 15.15
N VAL A 227 14.08 34.10 14.81
CA VAL A 227 15.16 33.87 15.76
C VAL A 227 14.96 34.91 16.85
N SER A 228 14.30 34.54 17.95
CA SER A 228 14.25 35.41 19.12
C SER A 228 15.68 35.52 19.64
N PRO A 229 16.32 36.70 19.62
CA PRO A 229 17.60 36.85 20.27
C PRO A 229 17.36 36.62 21.77
N ALA A 230 18.11 35.69 22.35
CA ALA A 230 18.18 35.52 23.79
C ALA A 230 18.63 36.86 24.40
N ARG A 231 17.84 37.38 25.34
CA ARG A 231 18.27 38.45 26.25
C ARG A 231 19.14 37.86 27.35
#